data_AF-A0A2D7VWS9-F1
#
_entry.id   AF-A0A2D7VWS9-F1
#
_cell.length_a   1.000
_cell.length_b   1.000
_cell.length_c   1.000
_cell.angle_alpha   90.00
_cell.angle_beta   90.00
_cell.angle_gamma   90.00
#
_symmetry.space_group_name_H-M   'P 1'
#
loop_
_entity.id
_entity.type
_entity.pdbx_description
1 polymer ?
#
loop_
_entity_poly.entity_id
_entity_poly.type
_entity_poly.pdbx_seq_one_letter_code
_entity_poly.pdbx_strand_id
1 'polypeptide(L)'
;MMNKQVLPNRINHLIGKQVKSVSYLSDKNCEELGWYAIPPVIEFTDGTLLVLQSDDEGNDGGAGLVIPADNSGDYLLYSLRR
;
A
#
# COMPACT_ATOMS: atom_id res chain seq x y z
N MET A 1 0.83 -21.00 -6.70
CA MET A 1 -0.43 -20.23 -6.58
C MET A 1 -0.37 -19.47 -5.27
N MET A 2 -0.44 -18.13 -5.31
CA MET A 2 -0.43 -17.29 -4.12
C MET A 2 -1.81 -17.34 -3.47
N ASN A 3 -1.88 -17.65 -2.19
CA ASN A 3 -3.13 -17.75 -1.44
C ASN A 3 -3.65 -16.33 -1.20
N LYS A 4 -4.43 -15.78 -2.13
CA LYS A 4 -5.07 -14.46 -1.99
C LYS A 4 -6.20 -14.59 -0.96
N GLN A 5 -5.90 -14.39 0.32
CA GLN A 5 -6.95 -14.12 1.31
C GLN A 5 -7.58 -12.77 0.98
N VAL A 6 -8.87 -12.79 0.60
CA VAL A 6 -9.70 -11.58 0.57
C VAL A 6 -9.91 -11.15 2.02
N LEU A 7 -9.27 -10.05 2.42
CA LEU A 7 -9.36 -9.51 3.78
C LEU A 7 -10.82 -9.15 4.12
N PRO A 8 -11.29 -9.40 5.36
CA PRO A 8 -12.64 -9.04 5.76
C PRO A 8 -12.84 -7.52 5.73
N ASN A 9 -14.11 -7.11 5.62
CA ASN A 9 -14.73 -5.78 5.52
C ASN A 9 -14.16 -4.55 6.27
N ARG A 10 -13.05 -4.67 7.01
CA ARG A 10 -12.35 -3.57 7.68
C ARG A 10 -10.85 -3.78 7.65
N ILE A 11 -10.14 -2.74 7.22
CA ILE A 11 -8.68 -2.69 7.25
C ILE A 11 -8.27 -2.20 8.62
N ASN A 12 -8.04 -3.15 9.53
CA ASN A 12 -7.64 -2.84 10.90
C ASN A 12 -6.13 -2.56 11.01
N HIS A 13 -5.35 -2.91 10.00
CA HIS A 13 -3.89 -2.81 10.03
C HIS A 13 -3.37 -1.38 10.15
N LEU A 14 -4.16 -0.37 9.77
CA LEU A 14 -3.76 1.04 9.89
C LEU A 14 -4.39 1.75 11.10
N ILE A 15 -5.32 1.10 11.81
CA ILE A 15 -6.02 1.71 12.95
C ILE A 15 -5.02 1.97 14.08
N GLY A 16 -4.97 3.21 14.56
CA GLY A 16 -4.12 3.61 15.68
C GLY A 16 -2.67 3.88 15.31
N LYS A 17 -2.26 3.70 14.04
CA LYS A 17 -0.92 4.12 13.60
C LYS A 17 -0.84 5.63 13.46
N GLN A 18 0.33 6.19 13.77
CA GLN A 18 0.63 7.61 13.63
C GLN A 18 1.45 7.85 12.36
N VAL A 19 1.07 8.86 11.56
CA VAL A 19 1.84 9.26 10.38
C VAL A 19 3.15 9.91 10.82
N LYS A 20 4.26 9.42 10.28
CA LYS A 20 5.60 10.00 10.42
C LYS A 20 5.93 10.95 9.29
N SER A 21 5.65 10.55 8.04
CA SER A 21 5.93 11.36 6.86
C SER A 21 4.97 11.04 5.71
N VAL A 22 4.83 12.00 4.79
CA VAL A 22 4.16 11.81 3.50
C VAL A 22 5.13 12.29 2.43
N SER A 23 5.52 11.40 1.53
CA SER A 23 6.54 11.66 0.51
C SER A 23 6.20 10.93 -0.79
N TYR A 24 7.04 11.08 -1.80
CA TYR A 24 7.06 10.20 -2.96
C TYR A 24 8.09 9.10 -2.75
N LEU A 25 7.86 7.95 -3.36
CA LEU A 25 8.88 6.91 -3.42
C LEU A 25 10.15 7.48 -4.09
N SER A 26 11.35 7.06 -3.67
CA SER A 26 12.56 7.45 -4.37
C SER A 26 12.68 6.71 -5.71
N ASP A 27 13.35 7.31 -6.70
CA ASP A 27 13.60 6.69 -8.00
C ASP A 27 14.21 5.29 -7.87
N LYS A 28 15.21 5.16 -6.98
CA LYS A 28 15.88 3.90 -6.67
C LYS A 28 14.90 2.83 -6.16
N ASN A 29 14.04 3.18 -5.21
CA ASN A 29 13.07 2.23 -4.66
C ASN A 29 11.99 1.88 -5.71
N CYS A 30 11.64 2.82 -6.58
CA CYS A 30 10.74 2.59 -7.71
C CYS A 30 11.32 1.55 -8.67
N GLU A 31 12.60 1.68 -9.03
CA GLU A 31 13.32 0.71 -9.86
C GLU A 31 13.41 -0.67 -9.19
N GLU A 32 13.74 -0.72 -7.89
CA GLU A 32 13.82 -1.98 -7.13
C GLU A 32 12.47 -2.71 -7.06
N LEU A 33 11.35 -1.97 -7.04
CA LEU A 33 10.00 -2.51 -7.10
C LEU A 33 9.50 -2.81 -8.53
N GLY A 34 10.29 -2.45 -9.55
CA GLY A 34 9.92 -2.61 -10.96
C GLY A 34 8.78 -1.68 -11.41
N TRP A 35 8.61 -0.54 -10.75
CA TRP A 35 7.54 0.41 -11.01
C TRP A 35 8.00 1.57 -11.88
N TYR A 36 7.21 1.88 -12.92
CA TYR A 36 7.51 2.96 -13.86
C TYR A 36 7.01 4.34 -13.42
N ALA A 37 6.07 4.39 -12.48
CA ALA A 37 5.52 5.62 -11.92
C ALA A 37 5.87 5.73 -10.43
N ILE A 38 6.10 6.95 -9.96
CA ILE A 38 6.48 7.22 -8.57
C ILE A 38 5.22 7.54 -7.75
N PRO A 39 4.71 6.59 -6.94
CA PRO A 39 3.53 6.83 -6.13
C PRO A 39 3.83 7.67 -4.88
N PRO A 40 2.82 8.38 -4.34
CA PRO A 40 2.87 8.86 -2.97
C PRO A 40 2.96 7.70 -1.97
N VAL A 41 3.72 7.92 -0.89
CA VAL A 41 3.94 6.99 0.20
C VAL A 41 3.65 7.70 1.52
N ILE A 42 2.90 7.03 2.39
CA ILE A 42 2.72 7.41 3.79
C ILE A 42 3.56 6.45 4.64
N GLU A 43 4.52 7.01 5.37
CA GLU A 43 5.31 6.27 6.36
C GLU A 43 4.70 6.49 7.74
N PHE A 44 4.45 5.40 8.47
CA PHE A 44 4.00 5.43 9.86
C PHE A 44 5.19 5.39 10.82
N THR A 45 4.99 5.84 12.06
CA THR A 45 6.05 5.92 13.08
C THR A 45 6.65 4.57 13.46
N ASP A 46 5.92 3.48 13.22
CA ASP A 46 6.41 2.10 13.43
C ASP A 46 7.15 1.52 12.22
N GLY A 47 7.33 2.29 11.15
CA GLY A 47 7.98 1.86 9.91
C GLY A 47 7.05 1.22 8.88
N THR A 48 5.75 1.08 9.17
CA THR A 48 4.77 0.60 8.19
C THR A 48 4.69 1.60 7.03
N LEU A 49 4.53 1.09 5.81
CA LEU A 49 4.32 1.91 4.62
C LEU A 49 2.92 1.67 4.05
N LEU A 50 2.26 2.75 3.63
CA LEU A 50 1.12 2.71 2.72
C LEU A 50 1.51 3.40 1.42
N VAL A 51 1.51 2.64 0.33
CA VAL A 51 1.85 3.13 -1.01
C VAL A 51 0.58 3.27 -1.84
N LEU A 52 0.29 4.47 -2.32
CA LEU A 52 -0.91 4.76 -3.09
C LEU A 52 -0.69 4.47 -4.57
N GLN A 53 -1.42 3.50 -5.11
CA GLN A 53 -1.28 3.01 -6.47
C GLN A 53 -2.44 3.50 -7.35
N SER A 54 -2.13 3.83 -8.61
CA SER A 54 -3.15 3.97 -9.65
C SER A 54 -3.60 2.58 -10.07
N ASP A 55 -4.91 2.35 -10.17
CA ASP A 55 -5.45 1.11 -10.74
C ASP A 55 -5.53 1.24 -12.26
N ASP A 56 -4.61 0.60 -12.98
CA ASP A 56 -4.56 0.59 -14.43
C ASP A 56 -5.43 -0.51 -15.06
N GLU A 57 -6.10 -1.35 -14.25
CA GLU A 57 -7.06 -2.37 -14.74
C GLU A 57 -8.46 -1.80 -15.08
N GLY A 58 -8.70 -0.50 -14.85
CA GLY A 58 -9.88 0.21 -15.35
C GLY A 58 -11.13 0.12 -14.46
N ASN A 59 -10.97 0.05 -13.13
CA ASN A 59 -12.10 -0.17 -12.21
C ASN A 59 -12.61 1.08 -11.48
N ASP A 60 -12.15 2.30 -11.81
CA ASP A 60 -12.50 3.61 -11.21
C ASP A 60 -11.99 3.86 -9.77
N GLY A 61 -11.38 2.88 -9.11
CA GLY A 61 -10.91 2.99 -7.73
C GLY A 61 -9.42 2.76 -7.62
N GLY A 62 -8.66 3.75 -7.16
CA GLY A 62 -7.23 3.58 -6.83
C GLY A 62 -6.97 2.42 -5.85
N ALA A 63 -5.76 1.88 -5.90
CA ALA A 63 -5.30 0.80 -5.03
C ALA A 63 -4.28 1.31 -4.00
N GLY A 64 -4.00 0.52 -2.96
CA GLY A 64 -3.01 0.81 -1.95
C GLY A 64 -2.28 -0.45 -1.52
N LEU A 65 -0.96 -0.41 -1.49
CA LEU A 65 -0.13 -1.49 -0.96
C LEU A 65 0.31 -1.13 0.46
N VAL A 66 -0.03 -1.98 1.44
CA VAL A 66 0.46 -1.87 2.81
C VAL A 66 1.61 -2.84 3.00
N ILE A 67 2.76 -2.32 3.43
CA ILE A 67 3.96 -3.09 3.78
C ILE A 67 4.20 -2.90 5.28
N PRO A 68 3.80 -3.88 6.11
CA PRO A 68 4.01 -3.82 7.56
C PRO A 68 5.48 -3.92 7.95
N ALA A 69 5.91 -3.11 8.93
CA ALA A 69 7.28 -3.17 9.45
C ALA A 69 7.61 -4.50 10.15
N ASP A 70 6.60 -5.21 10.65
CA ASP A 70 6.74 -6.49 11.33
C ASP A 70 6.83 -7.68 10.36
N ASN A 71 6.84 -7.43 9.05
CA ASN A 71 6.85 -8.45 7.99
C ASN A 71 5.69 -9.46 8.11
N SER A 72 4.54 -9.05 8.65
CA SER A 72 3.33 -9.89 8.75
C SER A 72 2.70 -10.25 7.39
N GLY A 73 3.25 -9.71 6.31
CA GLY A 73 2.85 -9.94 4.93
C GLY A 73 2.29 -8.68 4.28
N ASP A 74 2.45 -8.57 2.97
CA ASP A 74 1.97 -7.43 2.21
C ASP A 74 0.46 -7.51 1.97
N TYR A 75 -0.24 -6.39 2.11
CA TYR A 75 -1.70 -6.31 1.95
C TYR A 75 -2.10 -5.34 0.84
N LEU A 76 -3.08 -5.73 0.03
CA LEU A 76 -3.67 -4.87 -1.01
C LEU A 76 -5.01 -4.29 -0.54
N LEU A 77 -5.16 -2.98 -0.73
CA LEU A 77 -6.34 -2.16 -0.44
C LEU A 77 -6.89 -1.66 -1.77
N TYR A 78 -8.19 -1.86 -2.02
CA TYR A 78 -8.87 -1.26 -3.17
C TYR A 78 -9.84 -0.19 -2.67
N SER A 79 -9.85 0.98 -3.31
CA SER A 79 -10.69 2.11 -2.89
C SER A 79 -12.17 1.97 -3.28
N LEU A 80 -12.50 1.06 -4.21
CA LEU A 80 -13.88 0.73 -4.54
C LEU A 80 -14.33 -0.59 -3.92
N ARG A 81 -15.54 -0.54 -3.36
CA ARG A 81 -16.33 -1.70 -2.95
C ARG A 81 -17.18 -2.14 -4.14
N ARG A 82 -17.04 -3.39 -4.58
CA ARG A 82 -18.11 -4.09 -5.31
C ARG A 82 -18.62 -5.24 -4.45
#